data_AF-A0A831QYG6-F1
#
_entry.id   AF-A0A831QYG6-F1
#
_cell.length_a   1.000
_cell.length_b   1.000
_cell.length_c   1.000
_cell.angle_alpha   90.00
_cell.angle_beta   90.00
_cell.angle_gamma   90.00
#
_symmetry.space_group_name_H-M   'P 1'
#
loop_
_entity.id
_entity.type
_entity.pdbx_description
1 polymer ?
#
loop_
_entity_poly.entity_id
_entity_poly.type
_entity_poly.pdbx_seq_one_letter_code
_entity_poly.pdbx_strand_id
1 'polypeptide(L)'
;MINQVARSLSEFSIRHRTWVAVVIFASTALMALNLLKIDVRTEFSDMIPSSHAYVDVHETYKETFGGSNKVSILVEARNGDIMTRPILEEVHRITRELAKV
;
A
#
# COMPACT_ATOMS: atom_id res chain seq x y z
N MET A 1 32.67 -10.49 32.17
CA MET A 1 32.47 -9.16 31.53
C MET A 1 30.99 -8.79 31.38
N ILE A 2 30.14 -9.64 30.77
CA ILE A 2 28.69 -9.37 30.58
C ILE A 2 27.97 -9.01 31.89
N ASN A 3 28.25 -9.71 32.99
CA ASN A 3 27.56 -9.52 34.26
C ASN A 3 27.90 -8.18 34.97
N GLN A 4 29.11 -7.64 34.76
CA GLN A 4 29.51 -6.35 35.33
C GLN A 4 28.86 -5.18 34.58
N VAL A 5 28.78 -5.29 33.25
CA VAL A 5 28.09 -4.30 32.41
C VAL A 5 26.60 -4.26 32.75
N ALA A 6 25.96 -5.42 32.91
CA ALA A 6 24.54 -5.51 33.28
C ALA A 6 24.25 -4.89 34.66
N ARG A 7 25.13 -5.12 35.66
CA ARG A 7 25.02 -4.49 36.98
C ARG A 7 25.20 -2.98 36.91
N SER A 8 26.22 -2.50 36.21
CA SER A 8 26.47 -1.05 36.04
C SER A 8 25.29 -0.35 35.36
N LEU A 9 24.70 -0.98 34.34
CA LEU A 9 23.54 -0.42 33.63
C LEU A 9 22.29 -0.40 34.50
N SER A 10 22.08 -1.45 35.30
CA SER A 10 20.97 -1.53 36.25
C SER A 10 21.07 -0.45 37.33
N GLU A 11 22.25 -0.28 37.93
CA GLU A 11 22.49 0.75 38.95
C GLU A 11 22.36 2.18 38.38
N PHE A 12 22.82 2.39 37.15
CA PHE A 12 22.61 3.66 36.45
C PHE A 12 21.12 3.93 36.21
N SER A 13 20.39 2.89 35.78
CA SER A 13 18.95 2.98 35.49
C SER A 13 18.12 3.28 36.73
N ILE A 14 18.47 2.68 37.87
CA ILE A 14 17.77 2.90 39.15
C ILE A 14 18.07 4.30 39.71
N ARG A 15 19.33 4.73 39.61
CA ARG A 15 19.77 6.05 40.12
C ARG A 15 19.16 7.21 39.34
N HIS A 16 18.98 7.09 38.03
CA HIS A 16 18.38 8.11 37.16
C HIS A 16 17.01 7.68 36.60
N ARG A 17 16.21 6.97 37.42
CA ARG A 17 14.94 6.32 36.99
C ARG A 17 13.98 7.24 36.24
N THR A 18 13.89 8.51 36.64
CA THR A 18 12.99 9.48 36.01
C THR A 18 13.48 9.86 34.62
N TRP A 19 14.78 10.11 34.46
CA TRP A 19 15.39 10.44 33.18
C TRP A 19 15.29 9.28 32.19
N VAL A 20 15.57 8.06 32.66
CA VAL A 20 15.44 6.84 31.85
C VAL A 20 14.00 6.61 31.41
N ALA A 21 13.04 6.77 32.32
CA ALA A 21 11.62 6.65 32.00
C ALA A 21 11.17 7.71 30.97
N VAL A 22 11.63 8.96 31.12
CA VAL A 22 11.33 10.04 30.16
C VAL A 22 11.90 9.74 28.79
N VAL A 23 13.13 9.24 28.70
CA VAL A 23 13.74 8.88 27.39
C VAL A 23 12.98 7.74 26.72
N ILE A 24 12.62 6.69 27.46
CA ILE A 24 11.83 5.57 26.93
C ILE A 24 10.44 6.05 26.49
N PHE A 25 9.80 6.89 27.30
CA PHE A 25 8.49 7.44 26.96
C PHE A 25 8.57 8.34 25.73
N ALA A 26 9.58 9.20 25.64
CA ALA A 26 9.79 10.09 24.50
C ALA A 26 10.06 9.31 23.21
N SER A 27 10.88 8.25 23.26
CA SER A 27 11.12 7.40 22.08
C SER A 27 9.85 6.66 21.66
N THR A 28 9.09 6.15 22.63
CA THR A 28 7.80 5.47 22.37
C THR A 28 6.79 6.43 21.76
N ALA A 29 6.66 7.64 22.30
CA ALA A 29 5.78 8.68 21.79
C ALA A 29 6.20 9.11 20.38
N LEU A 30 7.51 9.25 20.12
CA LEU A 30 8.02 9.55 18.78
C LEU A 30 7.61 8.46 17.78
N MET A 31 7.77 7.18 18.13
CA MET A 31 7.33 6.07 17.28
C MET A 31 5.81 6.10 17.04
N ALA A 32 5.01 6.37 18.08
CA ALA A 32 3.56 6.48 17.96
C ALA A 32 3.11 7.64 17.06
N LEU A 33 3.78 8.80 17.14
CA LEU A 33 3.50 9.94 16.26
C LEU A 33 3.86 9.65 14.80
N ASN A 34 4.89 8.85 14.55
CA ASN A 34 5.26 8.43 13.20
C ASN A 34 4.28 7.38 12.65
N LEU A 35 3.71 6.52 13.49
CA LEU A 35 2.70 5.55 13.09
C LEU A 35 1.47 6.24 12.45
N LEU A 36 1.08 7.41 12.94
CA LEU A 36 -0.04 8.19 12.40
C LEU A 36 0.19 8.70 10.96
N LYS A 37 1.44 8.70 10.48
CA LYS A 37 1.79 9.13 9.12
C LYS A 37 1.87 7.98 8.13
N ILE A 38 1.72 6.74 8.59
CA ILE A 38 1.81 5.57 7.72
C ILE A 38 0.46 5.38 7.01
N ASP A 39 0.46 5.64 5.70
CA ASP A 39 -0.64 5.27 4.82
C ASP A 39 -0.58 3.76 4.57
N VAL A 40 -1.48 3.01 5.20
CA VAL A 40 -1.62 1.58 4.95
C VAL A 40 -2.40 1.40 3.65
N ARG A 41 -1.67 1.15 2.56
CA ARG A 41 -2.24 0.79 1.26
C ARG A 41 -2.03 -0.69 1.02
N THR A 42 -3.06 -1.38 0.56
CA THR A 42 -2.95 -2.76 0.10
C THR A 42 -2.58 -2.72 -1.38
N GLU A 43 -1.28 -2.74 -1.68
CA GLU A 43 -0.79 -2.90 -3.05
C GLU A 43 -0.48 -4.38 -3.29
N PHE A 44 -1.21 -5.02 -4.21
CA PHE A 44 -1.00 -6.44 -4.52
C PHE A 44 0.42 -6.71 -5.08
N SER A 45 1.05 -5.70 -5.68
CA SER A 45 2.45 -5.70 -6.12
C SER A 45 3.43 -5.93 -4.97
N ASP A 46 3.16 -5.40 -3.76
CA ASP A 46 4.03 -5.54 -2.59
C ASP A 46 4.07 -6.98 -2.04
N MET A 47 3.11 -7.81 -2.42
CA MET A 47 3.06 -9.23 -2.04
C MET A 47 3.97 -10.11 -2.92
N ILE A 48 4.58 -9.54 -3.97
CA ILE A 48 5.42 -10.24 -4.93
C ILE A 48 6.89 -9.87 -4.71
N PRO A 49 7.85 -10.81 -4.76
CA PRO A 49 9.26 -10.50 -4.63
C PRO A 49 9.73 -9.55 -5.74
N SER A 50 10.05 -8.31 -5.38
CA SER A 50 10.43 -7.25 -6.32
C SER A 50 11.74 -7.52 -7.07
N SER A 51 12.58 -8.44 -6.60
CA SER A 51 13.90 -8.73 -7.18
C SER A 51 13.87 -9.79 -8.29
N HIS A 52 12.71 -10.20 -8.79
CA HIS A 52 12.61 -11.26 -9.79
C HIS A 52 12.50 -10.68 -11.20
N ALA A 53 13.26 -11.22 -12.17
CA ALA A 53 13.30 -10.71 -13.56
C ALA A 53 11.93 -10.65 -14.27
N TYR A 54 10.95 -11.48 -13.86
CA TYR A 54 9.58 -11.40 -14.36
C TYR A 54 8.81 -10.17 -13.87
N VAL A 55 9.13 -9.68 -12.66
CA VAL A 55 8.56 -8.44 -12.13
C VAL A 55 9.06 -7.25 -12.92
N ASP A 56 10.35 -7.22 -13.30
CA ASP A 56 10.91 -6.14 -14.13
C ASP A 56 10.25 -6.06 -15.51
N VAL A 57 9.99 -7.22 -16.13
CA VAL A 57 9.26 -7.30 -17.39
C VAL A 57 7.82 -6.84 -17.20
N HIS A 58 7.13 -7.30 -16.15
CA HIS A 58 5.77 -6.86 -15.85
C HIS A 58 5.70 -5.34 -15.64
N GLU A 59 6.60 -4.77 -14.84
CA GLU A 59 6.70 -3.33 -14.58
C GLU A 59 6.95 -2.52 -15.85
N THR A 60 7.78 -3.03 -16.77
CA THR A 60 8.06 -2.38 -18.06
C THR A 60 6.82 -2.29 -18.96
N TYR A 61 5.96 -3.31 -18.94
CA TYR A 61 4.84 -3.41 -19.87
C TYR A 61 3.46 -3.19 -19.23
N LYS A 62 3.39 -2.96 -17.92
CA LYS A 62 2.11 -2.83 -17.19
C LYS A 62 1.24 -1.73 -17.79
N GLU A 63 1.80 -0.58 -18.16
CA GLU A 63 1.02 0.53 -18.72
C GLU A 63 0.41 0.20 -20.09
N THR A 64 1.11 -0.57 -20.93
CA THR A 64 0.66 -0.96 -22.26
C THR A 64 -0.48 -1.98 -22.23
N PHE A 65 -0.54 -2.84 -21.19
CA PHE A 65 -1.53 -3.91 -21.07
C PHE A 65 -2.63 -3.63 -20.03
N GLY A 66 -2.82 -2.37 -19.65
CA GLY A 66 -3.94 -1.94 -18.81
C GLY A 66 -3.70 -2.01 -17.30
N GLY A 67 -2.43 -2.10 -16.89
CA GLY A 67 -1.97 -2.02 -15.51
C GLY A 67 -2.48 -3.14 -14.59
N SER A 68 -2.10 -3.04 -13.32
CA SER A 68 -2.63 -3.93 -12.27
C SER A 68 -4.05 -3.55 -11.87
N ASN A 69 -4.44 -2.28 -12.05
CA ASN A 69 -5.74 -1.73 -11.65
C ASN A 69 -6.74 -1.71 -12.83
N LYS A 70 -7.07 -2.89 -13.36
CA LYS A 70 -8.01 -3.03 -14.48
C LYS A 70 -9.46 -3.14 -13.99
N VAL A 71 -10.34 -2.26 -14.49
CA VAL A 71 -11.80 -2.37 -14.29
C VAL A 71 -12.41 -2.97 -15.56
N SER A 72 -13.17 -4.06 -15.41
CA SER A 72 -13.90 -4.69 -16.52
C SER A 72 -15.40 -4.46 -16.36
N ILE A 73 -16.06 -3.95 -17.40
CA ILE A 73 -17.50 -3.68 -17.41
C ILE A 73 -18.13 -4.53 -18.51
N LEU A 74 -19.04 -5.42 -18.14
CA LEU A 74 -19.83 -6.21 -19.08
C LEU A 74 -21.14 -5.48 -19.38
N VAL A 75 -21.47 -5.33 -20.66
CA VAL A 75 -22.74 -4.76 -21.12
C VAL A 75 -23.54 -5.85 -21.81
N GLU A 76 -24.76 -6.10 -21.33
CA GLU A 76 -25.67 -7.11 -21.87
C GLU A 76 -26.92 -6.45 -22.45
N ALA A 77 -27.32 -6.89 -23.65
CA ALA A 77 -28.59 -6.50 -24.25
C ALA A 77 -29.72 -7.33 -23.65
N ARG A 78 -30.62 -6.71 -22.87
CA ARG A 78 -31.75 -7.42 -22.25
C ARG A 78 -32.75 -7.95 -23.28
N ASN A 79 -32.92 -7.25 -24.41
CA ASN A 79 -33.84 -7.63 -25.48
C ASN A 79 -33.18 -7.35 -26.84
N GLY A 80 -33.19 -8.33 -27.73
CA GLY A 80 -32.70 -8.19 -29.10
C GLY A 80 -31.18 -8.35 -29.24
N ASP A 81 -30.61 -7.73 -30.29
CA ASP A 81 -29.19 -7.82 -30.63
C ASP A 81 -28.38 -6.71 -29.93
N ILE A 82 -27.17 -7.07 -29.52
CA ILE A 82 -26.21 -6.17 -28.88
C ILE A 82 -25.62 -5.15 -29.88
N MET A 83 -25.58 -5.49 -31.17
CA MET A 83 -25.01 -4.64 -32.23
C MET A 83 -26.00 -3.60 -32.77
N THR A 84 -26.79 -2.99 -31.88
CA THR A 84 -27.75 -1.95 -32.23
C THR A 84 -27.23 -0.55 -31.89
N ARG A 85 -27.64 0.45 -32.68
CA ARG A 85 -27.19 1.84 -32.51
C ARG A 85 -27.35 2.38 -31.09
N PRO A 86 -28.48 2.19 -30.39
CA PRO A 86 -28.64 2.69 -29.02
C PRO A 86 -27.67 2.04 -28.02
N ILE A 87 -27.42 0.74 -28.15
CA ILE A 87 -26.51 0.01 -27.26
C ILE A 87 -25.06 0.44 -27.50
N LEU A 88 -24.66 0.60 -28.76
CA LEU A 88 -23.32 1.10 -29.11
C LEU A 88 -23.09 2.53 -28.59
N GLU A 89 -24.12 3.39 -28.59
CA GLU A 89 -24.04 4.73 -28.00
C GLU A 89 -23.84 4.67 -26.48
N GLU A 90 -24.52 3.75 -25.79
CA GLU A 90 -24.32 3.53 -24.36
C GLU A 90 -22.94 2.97 -24.02
N VAL A 91 -22.46 1.97 -24.76
CA VAL A 91 -21.08 1.46 -24.61
C VAL A 91 -20.09 2.60 -24.82
N HIS A 92 -20.28 3.40 -25.87
CA HIS A 92 -19.39 4.53 -26.15
C HIS A 92 -19.45 5.63 -25.08
N ARG A 93 -20.62 5.88 -24.49
CA ARG A 93 -20.79 6.77 -23.34
C ARG A 93 -20.01 6.25 -22.14
N ILE A 94 -20.19 4.98 -21.77
CA ILE A 94 -19.47 4.34 -20.66
C ILE A 94 -17.96 4.44 -20.86
N THR A 95 -17.44 4.10 -22.05
CA THR A 95 -16.01 4.19 -22.36
C THR A 95 -15.47 5.63 -22.22
N ARG A 96 -16.20 6.63 -22.70
CA ARG A 96 -15.75 8.05 -22.62
C ARG A 96 -15.82 8.62 -21.21
N GLU A 97 -16.83 8.27 -20.43
CA GLU A 97 -16.92 8.73 -19.04
C GLU A 97 -15.85 8.06 -18.17
N LEU A 98 -15.54 6.79 -18.41
CA LEU A 98 -14.44 6.10 -17.71
C LEU A 98 -13.08 6.75 -17.98
N ALA A 99 -12.84 7.23 -19.21
CA ALA A 99 -11.59 7.87 -19.60
C ALA A 99 -11.37 9.28 -19.01
N LYS A 100 -12.39 9.88 -18.39
CA LYS A 100 -12.29 11.21 -17.76
C LYS A 100 -11.90 11.16 -16.28
N VAL A 101 -12.00 9.99 -15.66
CA VAL A 101 -11.66 9.73 -14.26
C VAL A 101 -10.22 9.28 -14.17
#